data_AF-A0A350EUL3-F1
#
_entry.id   AF-A0A350EUL3-F1
#
_cell.length_a   1.000
_cell.length_b   1.000
_cell.length_c   1.000
_cell.angle_alpha   90.00
_cell.angle_beta   90.00
_cell.angle_gamma   90.00
#
_symmetry.space_group_name_H-M   'P 1'
#
loop_
_entity.id
_entity.type
_entity.pdbx_description
1 polymer ?
#
loop_
_entity_poly.entity_id
_entity_poly.type
_entity_poly.pdbx_seq_one_letter_code
_entity_poly.pdbx_strand_id
1 'polypeptide(L)'
;SGANGADDIIEAAVVQWSPEWERHSGAPIPVELIRVIVDCFHLPFGPGEGGRRLLELGRRTLTGDAAARRELHHWELRLAALFHDLAPLKNRDLLEAFWSPVWQLKDELALIRQLGEEPGPGPHDLPDFPRDIARGGLLHSLRALTRQHPDGRFSIEHDP
;
A
#
# COMPACT_ATOMS: atom_id res chain seq x y z
N SER A 1 -1.65 -18.18 21.01
CA SER A 1 -0.27 -18.65 20.71
C SER A 1 -0.12 -19.30 19.33
N GLY A 2 -0.83 -18.84 18.29
CA GLY A 2 -0.74 -19.39 16.92
C GLY A 2 -0.17 -18.43 15.87
N ALA A 3 0.27 -17.24 16.27
CA ALA A 3 0.75 -16.19 15.35
C ALA A 3 2.18 -16.47 14.82
N ASN A 4 3.09 -16.98 15.67
CA ASN A 4 4.48 -17.23 15.26
C ASN A 4 4.59 -18.24 14.11
N GLY A 5 3.81 -19.33 14.15
CA GLY A 5 3.93 -20.37 13.11
C GLY A 5 3.45 -19.93 11.73
N ALA A 6 2.50 -18.99 11.64
CA ALA A 6 2.03 -18.49 10.35
C ALA A 6 3.03 -17.51 9.72
N ASP A 7 3.67 -16.68 10.55
CA ASP A 7 4.65 -15.70 10.08
C ASP A 7 5.94 -16.39 9.61
N ASP A 8 6.39 -17.41 10.34
CA ASP A 8 7.53 -18.25 9.94
C ASP A 8 7.29 -18.94 8.56
N ILE A 9 6.05 -19.39 8.31
CA ILE A 9 5.67 -20.01 7.03
C ILE A 9 5.70 -18.97 5.90
N ILE A 10 5.18 -17.77 6.15
CA ILE A 10 5.18 -16.69 5.15
C ILE A 10 6.61 -16.26 4.85
N GLU A 11 7.46 -16.11 5.87
CA GLU A 11 8.86 -15.76 5.69
C GLU A 11 9.59 -16.80 4.82
N ALA A 12 9.43 -18.09 5.16
CA ALA A 12 9.98 -19.18 4.36
C ALA A 12 9.46 -19.16 2.91
N ALA A 13 8.16 -18.92 2.71
CA ALA A 13 7.56 -18.84 1.39
C ALA A 13 8.10 -17.64 0.57
N VAL A 14 8.30 -16.48 1.20
CA VAL A 14 8.88 -15.30 0.54
C VAL A 14 10.33 -15.58 0.12
N VAL A 15 11.13 -16.19 0.99
CA VAL A 15 12.50 -16.57 0.64
C VAL A 15 12.51 -17.54 -0.54
N GLN A 16 11.63 -18.56 -0.51
CA GLN A 16 11.51 -19.53 -1.60
C GLN A 16 11.03 -18.89 -2.92
N TRP A 17 10.17 -17.88 -2.84
CA TRP A 17 9.63 -17.17 -4.00
C TRP A 17 10.57 -16.09 -4.55
N SER A 18 11.53 -15.62 -3.76
CA SER A 18 12.46 -14.53 -4.12
C SER A 18 13.19 -14.70 -5.47
N PRO A 19 13.53 -15.91 -5.97
CA PRO A 19 14.15 -16.04 -7.29
C PRO A 19 13.29 -15.55 -8.46
N GLU A 20 11.95 -15.57 -8.33
CA GLU A 20 11.03 -15.05 -9.35
C GLU A 20 11.09 -13.52 -9.48
N TRP A 21 11.66 -12.84 -8.49
CA TRP A 21 11.77 -11.39 -8.41
C TRP A 21 13.12 -10.88 -8.93
N GLU A 22 13.76 -11.64 -9.83
CA GLU A 22 15.03 -11.27 -10.44
C GLU A 22 14.84 -10.17 -11.51
N ARG A 23 15.64 -9.11 -11.44
CA ARG A 23 15.68 -8.07 -12.47
C ARG A 23 16.47 -8.56 -13.69
N HIS A 24 16.26 -7.97 -14.86
CA HIS A 24 17.03 -8.27 -16.07
C HIS A 24 18.54 -8.08 -15.89
N SER A 25 18.98 -7.23 -14.96
CA SER A 25 20.39 -7.03 -14.58
C SER A 25 21.01 -8.19 -13.79
N GLY A 26 20.21 -9.15 -13.33
CA GLY A 26 20.64 -10.27 -12.48
C GLY A 26 20.53 -9.99 -10.98
N ALA A 27 20.20 -8.78 -10.57
CA ALA A 27 20.03 -8.43 -9.15
C ALA A 27 18.59 -8.73 -8.68
N PRO A 28 18.38 -9.52 -7.61
CA PRO A 28 17.05 -9.79 -7.06
C PRO A 28 16.47 -8.57 -6.35
N ILE A 29 15.15 -8.42 -6.36
CA ILE A 29 14.48 -7.47 -5.47
C ILE A 29 14.67 -7.94 -4.02
N PRO A 30 15.04 -7.04 -3.09
CA PRO A 30 15.21 -7.40 -1.68
C PRO A 30 13.96 -8.09 -1.10
N VAL A 31 14.18 -9.16 -0.32
CA VAL A 31 13.12 -9.95 0.33
C VAL A 31 12.19 -9.07 1.19
N GLU A 32 12.74 -8.02 1.79
CA GLU A 32 12.02 -7.06 2.62
C GLU A 32 11.01 -6.23 1.81
N LEU A 33 11.25 -6.03 0.50
CA LEU A 33 10.31 -5.38 -0.40
C LEU A 33 9.27 -6.37 -0.94
N ILE A 34 9.64 -7.63 -1.15
CA ILE A 34 8.68 -8.69 -1.50
C ILE A 34 7.69 -8.92 -0.35
N ARG A 35 8.17 -8.89 0.90
CA ARG A 35 7.31 -9.00 2.10
C ARG A 35 6.26 -7.90 2.18
N VAL A 36 6.58 -6.67 1.72
CA VAL A 36 5.60 -5.56 1.63
C VAL A 36 4.41 -5.96 0.76
N ILE A 37 4.67 -6.57 -0.40
CA ILE A 37 3.60 -7.05 -1.29
C ILE A 37 2.74 -8.10 -0.58
N VAL A 38 3.37 -9.07 0.08
CA VAL A 38 2.63 -10.12 0.81
C VAL A 38 1.77 -9.54 1.93
N ASP A 39 2.24 -8.52 2.64
CA ASP A 39 1.44 -7.87 3.69
C ASP A 39 0.29 -7.05 3.13
N CYS A 40 0.51 -6.36 2.01
CA CYS A 40 -0.50 -5.54 1.36
C CYS A 40 -1.58 -6.36 0.66
N PHE A 41 -1.21 -7.53 0.11
CA PHE A 41 -2.07 -8.43 -0.66
C PHE A 41 -2.20 -9.81 0.01
N HIS A 42 -2.40 -9.81 1.34
CA HIS A 42 -2.29 -11.00 2.18
C HIS A 42 -3.42 -12.02 1.99
N LEU A 43 -4.65 -11.67 2.39
CA LEU A 43 -5.81 -12.55 2.36
C LEU A 43 -7.10 -11.79 1.98
N PRO A 44 -8.14 -12.47 1.48
CA PRO A 44 -9.38 -11.84 1.03
C PRO A 44 -10.10 -11.02 2.10
N PHE A 45 -10.01 -11.46 3.36
CA PHE A 45 -10.78 -10.89 4.48
C PHE A 45 -9.94 -10.01 5.41
N GLY A 46 -8.65 -9.83 5.14
CA GLY A 46 -7.83 -8.98 5.98
C GLY A 46 -6.40 -8.82 5.48
N PRO A 47 -5.81 -7.63 5.66
CA PRO A 47 -4.40 -7.42 5.38
C PRO A 47 -3.50 -8.22 6.33
N GLY A 48 -2.25 -8.41 5.91
CA GLY A 48 -1.19 -8.92 6.76
C GLY A 48 -0.83 -7.91 7.85
N GLU A 49 0.15 -8.24 8.69
CA GLU A 49 0.54 -7.36 9.79
C GLU A 49 1.03 -5.99 9.29
N GLY A 50 1.88 -5.97 8.26
CA GLY A 50 2.33 -4.74 7.63
C GLY A 50 1.17 -3.91 7.06
N GLY A 51 0.18 -4.56 6.44
CA GLY A 51 -0.99 -3.86 5.91
C GLY A 51 -1.92 -3.31 7.01
N ARG A 52 -2.10 -4.03 8.13
CA ARG A 52 -2.84 -3.50 9.30
C ARG A 52 -2.14 -2.27 9.89
N ARG A 53 -0.81 -2.32 10.02
CA ARG A 53 -0.01 -1.18 10.47
C ARG A 53 -0.16 0.00 9.51
N LEU A 54 -0.12 -0.25 8.20
CA LEU A 54 -0.28 0.78 7.19
C LEU A 54 -1.66 1.47 7.25
N LEU A 55 -2.72 0.70 7.46
CA LEU A 55 -4.07 1.23 7.67
C LEU A 55 -4.13 2.14 8.90
N GLU A 56 -3.52 1.72 10.01
CA GLU A 56 -3.47 2.50 11.25
C GLU A 56 -2.65 3.79 11.09
N LEU A 57 -1.53 3.74 10.36
CA LEU A 57 -0.76 4.92 10.00
C LEU A 57 -1.58 5.91 9.18
N GLY A 58 -2.40 5.40 8.24
CA GLY A 58 -3.32 6.23 7.46
C GLY A 58 -4.30 6.99 8.36
N ARG A 59 -4.99 6.29 9.28
CA ARG A 59 -5.91 6.91 10.24
C ARG A 59 -5.24 8.00 11.06
N ARG A 60 -4.10 7.68 11.69
CA ARG A 60 -3.36 8.63 12.53
C ARG A 60 -2.86 9.83 11.74
N THR A 61 -2.43 9.62 10.49
CA THR A 61 -2.02 10.70 9.60
C THR A 61 -3.16 11.69 9.35
N LEU A 62 -4.37 11.19 9.10
CA LEU A 62 -5.55 12.00 8.86
C LEU A 62 -6.05 12.72 10.12
N THR A 63 -5.74 12.21 11.32
CA THR A 63 -5.99 12.92 12.59
C THR A 63 -4.90 13.93 12.96
N GLY A 64 -3.92 14.17 12.08
CA GLY A 64 -2.86 15.16 12.28
C GLY A 64 -1.63 14.66 13.05
N ASP A 65 -1.46 13.35 13.24
CA ASP A 65 -0.28 12.79 13.90
C ASP A 65 0.97 12.90 12.99
N ALA A 66 1.86 13.82 13.35
CA ALA A 66 3.08 14.07 12.59
C ALA A 66 4.06 12.88 12.58
N ALA A 67 4.07 12.03 13.61
CA ALA A 67 4.92 10.85 13.63
C ALA A 67 4.38 9.78 12.69
N ALA A 68 3.07 9.54 12.71
CA ALA A 68 2.41 8.65 11.76
C ALA A 68 2.60 9.11 10.32
N ARG A 69 2.50 10.42 10.05
CA ARG A 69 2.73 10.99 8.72
C ARG A 69 4.14 10.74 8.20
N ARG A 70 5.17 10.94 9.03
CA ARG A 70 6.57 10.63 8.67
C ARG A 70 6.76 9.15 8.35
N GLU A 71 6.15 8.28 9.15
CA GLU A 71 6.23 6.84 8.93
C GLU A 71 5.47 6.41 7.65
N LEU A 72 4.29 6.98 7.39
CA LEU A 72 3.53 6.77 6.16
C LEU A 72 4.33 7.21 4.93
N HIS A 73 5.05 8.33 5.01
CA HIS A 73 5.94 8.78 3.95
C HIS A 73 7.09 7.79 3.70
N HIS A 74 7.68 7.18 4.73
CA HIS A 74 8.66 6.10 4.52
C HIS A 74 8.04 4.89 3.80
N TRP A 75 6.79 4.54 4.09
CA TRP A 75 6.07 3.50 3.36
C TRP A 75 5.82 3.86 1.90
N GLU A 76 5.40 5.11 1.62
CA GLU A 76 5.26 5.65 0.26
C GLU A 76 6.56 5.52 -0.53
N LEU A 77 7.70 5.91 0.05
CA LEU A 77 9.02 5.79 -0.58
C LEU A 77 9.40 4.33 -0.87
N ARG A 78 9.10 3.40 0.06
CA ARG A 78 9.34 1.97 -0.15
C ARG A 78 8.48 1.38 -1.27
N LEU A 79 7.21 1.76 -1.34
CA LEU A 79 6.30 1.33 -2.42
C LEU A 79 6.68 1.95 -3.76
N ALA A 80 7.14 3.20 -3.78
CA ALA A 80 7.68 3.84 -4.98
C ALA A 80 8.94 3.11 -5.47
N ALA A 81 9.87 2.79 -4.57
CA ALA A 81 11.07 2.01 -4.91
C ALA A 81 10.71 0.63 -5.48
N LEU A 82 9.79 -0.08 -4.82
CA LEU A 82 9.27 -1.36 -5.30
C LEU A 82 8.60 -1.23 -6.67
N PHE A 83 7.76 -0.23 -6.88
CA PHE A 83 7.09 0.01 -8.17
C PHE A 83 8.09 0.23 -9.31
N HIS A 84 9.16 0.98 -9.06
CA HIS A 84 10.26 1.14 -10.02
C HIS A 84 11.01 -0.17 -10.26
N ASP A 85 11.18 -0.98 -9.22
CA ASP A 85 11.84 -2.29 -9.29
C ASP A 85 11.01 -3.35 -10.02
N LEU A 86 9.69 -3.19 -10.12
CA LEU A 86 8.83 -4.07 -10.93
C LEU A 86 9.16 -3.96 -12.42
N ALA A 87 9.41 -2.75 -12.93
CA ALA A 87 9.60 -2.51 -14.36
C ALA A 87 10.72 -3.38 -15.01
N PRO A 88 11.91 -3.53 -14.38
CA PRO A 88 12.97 -4.38 -14.89
C PRO A 88 12.85 -5.87 -14.53
N LEU A 89 11.72 -6.36 -13.99
CA LEU A 89 11.55 -7.79 -13.70
C LEU A 89 11.66 -8.66 -14.95
N LYS A 90 12.43 -9.76 -14.83
CA LYS A 90 12.52 -10.81 -15.85
C LYS A 90 11.18 -11.53 -16.02
N ASN A 91 10.54 -11.88 -14.91
CA ASN A 91 9.22 -12.51 -14.91
C ASN A 91 8.15 -11.46 -15.25
N ARG A 92 7.67 -11.48 -16.51
CA ARG A 92 6.69 -10.50 -17.00
C ARG A 92 5.28 -10.76 -16.48
N ASP A 93 4.91 -12.01 -16.24
CA ASP A 93 3.62 -12.35 -15.62
C ASP A 93 3.53 -11.77 -14.21
N LEU A 94 4.63 -11.80 -13.46
CA LEU A 94 4.73 -11.21 -12.14
C LEU A 94 4.62 -9.68 -12.18
N LEU A 95 5.28 -9.03 -13.15
CA LEU A 95 5.10 -7.61 -13.39
C LEU A 95 3.64 -7.28 -13.68
N GLU A 96 2.99 -7.98 -14.62
CA GLU A 96 1.60 -7.73 -15.00
C GLU A 96 0.64 -7.93 -13.82
N ALA A 97 0.88 -8.95 -12.99
CA ALA A 97 0.08 -9.23 -11.80
C ALA A 97 0.15 -8.10 -10.76
N PHE A 98 1.33 -7.48 -10.56
CA PHE A 98 1.56 -6.54 -9.47
C PHE A 98 1.66 -5.07 -9.88
N TRP A 99 1.80 -4.76 -11.17
CA TRP A 99 1.95 -3.38 -11.64
C TRP A 99 0.77 -2.49 -11.21
N SER A 100 -0.46 -2.89 -11.57
CA SER A 100 -1.65 -2.08 -11.24
C SER A 100 -1.94 -2.05 -9.73
N PRO A 101 -1.93 -3.19 -9.00
CA PRO A 101 -2.19 -3.16 -7.56
C PRO A 101 -1.18 -2.31 -6.76
N VAL A 102 0.12 -2.41 -7.08
CA VAL A 102 1.16 -1.62 -6.39
C VAL A 102 1.04 -0.15 -6.75
N TRP A 103 0.77 0.18 -8.01
CA TRP A 103 0.52 1.57 -8.42
C TRP A 103 -0.65 2.20 -7.66
N GLN A 104 -1.80 1.51 -7.61
CA GLN A 104 -2.98 2.01 -6.90
C GLN A 104 -2.72 2.21 -5.41
N LEU A 105 -2.01 1.27 -4.77
CA LEU A 105 -1.67 1.41 -3.35
C LEU A 105 -0.74 2.60 -3.10
N LYS A 106 0.28 2.79 -3.95
CA LYS A 106 1.20 3.93 -3.86
C LYS A 106 0.43 5.26 -3.94
N ASP A 107 -0.48 5.37 -4.90
CA ASP A 107 -1.27 6.58 -5.12
C ASP A 107 -2.23 6.85 -3.96
N GLU A 108 -2.87 5.81 -3.43
CA GLU A 108 -3.75 5.93 -2.27
C GLU A 108 -3.01 6.45 -1.01
N LEU A 109 -1.78 6.00 -0.76
CA LEU A 109 -1.00 6.49 0.37
C LEU A 109 -0.55 7.95 0.19
N ALA A 110 -0.21 8.34 -1.04
CA ALA A 110 0.14 9.73 -1.36
C ALA A 110 -1.05 10.66 -1.11
N LEU A 111 -2.26 10.25 -1.52
CA LEU A 111 -3.53 10.93 -1.24
C LEU A 111 -3.74 11.12 0.27
N ILE A 112 -3.66 10.04 1.05
CA ILE A 112 -3.85 10.08 2.51
C ILE A 112 -2.83 11.01 3.17
N ARG A 113 -1.55 10.97 2.73
CA ARG A 113 -0.53 11.86 3.27
C ARG A 113 -0.85 13.33 2.97
N GLN A 114 -1.23 13.66 1.74
CA GLN A 114 -1.58 15.03 1.33
C GLN A 114 -2.79 15.56 2.13
N LEU A 115 -3.85 14.78 2.28
CA LEU A 115 -4.99 15.15 3.12
C LEU A 115 -4.60 15.34 4.59
N GLY A 116 -3.64 14.55 5.08
CA GLY A 116 -3.10 14.71 6.43
C GLY A 116 -2.24 15.97 6.62
N GLU A 117 -1.72 16.61 5.55
CA GLU A 117 -0.94 17.86 5.62
C GLU A 117 -1.82 19.09 5.74
N GLU A 118 -3.03 19.03 5.21
CA GLU A 118 -4.05 20.09 5.31
C GLU A 118 -5.28 19.59 6.09
N PRO A 119 -5.16 19.26 7.39
CA PRO A 119 -6.31 18.77 8.16
C PRO A 119 -7.31 19.92 8.33
N GLY A 120 -8.33 19.95 7.48
CA GLY A 120 -9.37 20.97 7.47
C GLY A 120 -10.73 20.38 7.11
N PRO A 121 -11.83 20.92 7.65
CA PRO A 121 -13.17 20.51 7.23
C PRO A 121 -13.42 21.02 5.82
N GLY A 122 -13.41 20.14 4.84
CA GLY A 122 -13.83 20.48 3.48
C GLY A 122 -13.21 19.60 2.41
N PRO A 123 -13.64 19.78 1.15
CA PRO A 123 -13.12 19.01 0.04
C PRO A 123 -11.81 19.65 -0.48
N HIS A 124 -10.75 18.85 -0.66
CA HIS A 124 -9.46 19.28 -1.19
C HIS A 124 -9.32 18.99 -2.69
N ASP A 125 -8.71 19.91 -3.44
CA ASP A 125 -8.35 19.73 -4.85
C ASP A 125 -7.08 18.87 -4.95
N LEU A 126 -7.21 17.62 -5.39
CA LEU A 126 -6.10 16.69 -5.54
C LEU A 126 -6.11 16.08 -6.95
N PRO A 127 -4.95 15.70 -7.51
CA PRO A 127 -4.85 15.18 -8.88
C PRO A 127 -5.72 13.93 -9.12
N ASP A 128 -6.04 13.64 -10.38
CA ASP A 128 -6.97 12.57 -10.79
C ASP A 128 -6.63 11.19 -10.19
N PHE A 129 -7.41 10.73 -9.21
CA PHE A 129 -7.38 9.36 -8.72
C PHE A 129 -8.50 8.52 -9.37
N PRO A 130 -8.20 7.32 -9.89
CA PRO A 130 -9.19 6.49 -10.58
C PRO A 130 -10.27 5.94 -9.62
N ARG A 131 -11.53 5.97 -10.08
CA ARG A 131 -12.71 5.43 -9.37
C ARG A 131 -12.93 3.93 -9.58
N ASP A 132 -13.57 3.32 -8.57
CA ASP A 132 -14.37 2.09 -8.65
C ASP A 132 -13.70 0.84 -9.24
N ILE A 133 -12.65 0.36 -8.58
CA ILE A 133 -12.23 -1.04 -8.69
C ILE A 133 -11.96 -1.56 -7.26
N ALA A 134 -12.95 -2.18 -6.63
CA ALA A 134 -12.76 -2.78 -5.30
C ALA A 134 -13.22 -4.25 -5.27
N ARG A 135 -12.27 -5.14 -5.00
CA ARG A 135 -12.49 -6.48 -4.44
C ARG A 135 -11.74 -6.55 -3.11
N GLY A 136 -12.30 -6.01 -2.03
CA GLY A 136 -11.79 -6.14 -0.65
C GLY A 136 -10.33 -5.72 -0.43
N GLY A 137 -9.76 -6.13 0.71
CA GLY A 137 -8.33 -5.97 1.03
C GLY A 137 -7.90 -4.57 1.54
N LEU A 138 -6.58 -4.39 1.69
CA LEU A 138 -5.98 -3.17 2.26
C LEU A 138 -6.37 -1.90 1.52
N LEU A 139 -6.33 -1.92 0.18
CA LEU A 139 -6.65 -0.77 -0.65
C LEU A 139 -8.10 -0.29 -0.43
N HIS A 140 -9.04 -1.22 -0.28
CA HIS A 140 -10.41 -0.88 0.05
C HIS A 140 -10.50 -0.23 1.45
N SER A 141 -9.82 -0.78 2.45
CA SER A 141 -9.78 -0.19 3.79
C SER A 141 -9.15 1.20 3.83
N LEU A 142 -8.12 1.45 3.00
CA LEU A 142 -7.48 2.77 2.89
C LEU A 142 -8.41 3.78 2.19
N ARG A 143 -9.05 3.36 1.10
CA ARG A 143 -10.05 4.19 0.41
C ARG A 143 -11.21 4.58 1.31
N ALA A 144 -11.66 3.68 2.18
CA ALA A 144 -12.69 3.96 3.17
C ALA A 144 -12.28 5.00 4.23
N LEU A 145 -11.03 5.47 4.26
CA LEU A 145 -10.63 6.59 5.10
C LEU A 145 -10.94 7.95 4.46
N THR A 146 -11.26 7.98 3.17
CA THR A 146 -11.49 9.20 2.40
C THR A 146 -12.76 9.08 1.56
N ARG A 147 -13.38 10.21 1.25
CA ARG A 147 -14.54 10.28 0.37
C ARG A 147 -14.24 11.19 -0.81
N GLN A 148 -14.35 10.65 -2.02
CA GLN A 148 -14.31 11.45 -3.23
C GLN A 148 -15.72 11.98 -3.57
N HIS A 149 -15.84 13.29 -3.74
CA HIS A 149 -17.07 13.98 -4.10
C HIS A 149 -17.30 13.99 -5.61
N PRO A 150 -18.54 14.23 -6.10
CA PRO A 150 -18.83 14.30 -7.55
C PRO A 150 -18.03 15.34 -8.32
N ASP A 151 -17.54 16.38 -7.65
CA ASP A 151 -16.70 17.45 -8.22
C ASP A 151 -15.20 17.09 -8.25
N GLY A 152 -14.84 15.86 -7.87
CA GLY A 152 -13.46 15.37 -7.88
C GLY A 152 -12.69 15.65 -6.59
N ARG A 153 -13.24 16.43 -5.66
CA ARG A 153 -12.55 16.77 -4.41
C ARG A 153 -12.63 15.66 -3.36
N PHE A 154 -11.72 15.68 -2.39
CA PHE A 154 -11.63 14.65 -1.35
C PHE A 154 -11.86 15.20 0.05
N SER A 155 -12.56 14.46 0.90
CA SER A 155 -12.68 14.75 2.35
C SER A 155 -12.32 13.53 3.19
N ILE A 156 -11.90 13.76 4.43
CA ILE A 156 -11.63 12.70 5.41
C ILE A 156 -12.97 12.10 5.88
N GLU A 157 -13.07 10.77 5.97
CA GLU A 157 -14.18 10.12 6.67
C GLU A 157 -13.84 9.98 8.16
N HIS A 158 -14.62 10.66 9.00
CA HIS A 158 -14.56 10.50 10.44
C HIS A 158 -15.46 9.31 10.82
N ASP A 159 -14.81 8.17 11.12
CA ASP A 159 -15.41 6.86 11.42
C ASP A 159 -16.18 6.19 10.24
N PRO A 160 -15.63 5.12 9.64
CA PRO A 160 -16.40 4.24 8.73
C PRO A 160 -17.39 3.32 9.48
#